data_AF-A0A356TJ57-F1
#
_entry.id   AF-A0A356TJ57-F1
#
_cell.length_a   1.000
_cell.length_b   1.000
_cell.length_c   1.000
_cell.angle_alpha   90.00
_cell.angle_beta   90.00
_cell.angle_gamma   90.00
#
_symmetry.space_group_name_H-M   'P 1'
#
loop_
_entity.id
_entity.type
_entity.pdbx_description
1 polymer ?
#
loop_
_entity_poly.entity_id
_entity_poly.type
_entity_poly.pdbx_seq_one_letter_code
_entity_poly.pdbx_strand_id
1 'polypeptide(L)'
;TERALGLANPDPAAGGSTQRVLESPQGRSGYPYSIFARPAGLAVYALAGLEQTSTGRFIPYVMGVARNVLAGPGQTITGVDIVMNIPLDHYLEVEVTGLPMETPRTPDRFRLQANIDLGGEGVINRVVNAEEVDVVRRRDAGRAFRFVAQPSLEGALADGRFRVEAGWFTGDFDSQPYTIVVEEGVTAIDNTLTMGNFLGIPQATSPGLGERLPADRTLRWSADGPDPDLHIVLMVGADGNPAWRMFLPGNVREAPIPDLSGIPEITDIPSGFLTWGVFAVSIPGFDFDEFRYEYLSDRYWDAWAVDFFSAQR
;
A
#
# COMPACT_ATOMS: atom_id res chain seq x y z
N THR A 1 -8.01 -9.37 45.67
CA THR A 1 -6.83 -9.69 44.85
C THR A 1 -7.21 -9.48 43.40
N GLU A 2 -6.99 -8.26 42.91
CA GLU A 2 -7.18 -7.91 41.50
C GLU A 2 -6.15 -8.66 40.66
N ARG A 3 -6.63 -9.49 39.73
CA ARG A 3 -5.79 -10.08 38.70
C ARG A 3 -5.64 -9.04 37.60
N ALA A 4 -4.52 -8.33 37.61
CA ALA A 4 -4.06 -7.58 36.46
C ALA A 4 -3.81 -8.57 35.30
N LEU A 5 -4.71 -8.59 34.33
CA LEU A 5 -4.47 -9.21 33.04
C LEU A 5 -3.52 -8.28 32.29
N GLY A 6 -2.23 -8.59 32.34
CA GLY A 6 -1.24 -7.97 31.49
C GLY A 6 -1.53 -8.35 30.04
N LEU A 7 -2.17 -7.44 29.31
CA LEU A 7 -2.25 -7.49 27.86
C LEU A 7 -1.15 -6.58 27.32
N ALA A 8 -0.35 -7.14 26.40
CA ALA A 8 0.63 -6.38 25.64
C ALA A 8 -0.03 -5.15 24.99
N ASN A 9 0.71 -4.04 24.88
CA ASN A 9 0.23 -2.83 24.22
C ASN A 9 -0.43 -3.20 22.87
N PRO A 10 -1.75 -3.05 22.71
CA PRO A 10 -2.38 -3.28 21.43
C PRO A 10 -1.91 -2.23 20.44
N ASP A 11 -1.79 -2.61 19.16
CA ASP A 11 -1.49 -1.69 18.08
C ASP A 11 -2.58 -0.60 18.02
N PRO A 12 -2.24 0.69 18.25
CA PRO A 12 -3.18 1.79 18.17
C PRO A 12 -3.70 2.04 16.74
N ALA A 13 -3.10 1.44 15.71
CA ALA A 13 -3.64 1.42 14.35
C ALA A 13 -4.76 0.36 14.17
N ALA A 14 -4.78 -0.68 15.01
CA ALA A 14 -5.77 -1.76 14.97
C ALA A 14 -6.96 -1.54 15.93
N GLY A 15 -7.08 -0.34 16.53
CA GLY A 15 -8.24 0.05 17.34
C GLY A 15 -8.40 -0.64 18.70
N GLY A 16 -7.55 -1.61 19.06
CA GLY A 16 -7.31 -2.16 20.41
C GLY A 16 -8.51 -2.65 21.25
N SER A 17 -9.74 -2.57 20.76
CA SER A 17 -10.98 -2.96 21.40
C SER A 17 -11.73 -3.97 20.56
N THR A 18 -12.76 -4.62 21.12
CA THR A 18 -13.76 -5.33 20.33
C THR A 18 -14.43 -4.33 19.39
N GLN A 19 -13.98 -4.27 18.13
CA GLN A 19 -14.53 -3.46 17.05
C GLN A 19 -15.91 -3.95 16.57
N ARG A 20 -16.56 -4.83 17.34
CA ARG A 20 -17.84 -5.44 17.04
C ARG A 20 -18.85 -4.98 18.07
N VAL A 21 -19.86 -4.28 17.59
CA VAL A 21 -20.99 -3.82 18.40
C VAL A 21 -22.18 -4.69 18.06
N LEU A 22 -22.74 -5.35 19.09
CA LEU A 22 -23.92 -6.19 18.94
C LEU A 22 -25.16 -5.47 19.49
N GLU A 23 -26.33 -5.90 19.05
CA GLU A 23 -27.61 -5.37 19.49
C GLU A 23 -27.91 -5.57 20.99
N SER A 24 -27.05 -6.34 21.67
CA SER A 24 -27.10 -6.57 23.11
C SER A 24 -25.79 -6.12 23.78
N PRO A 25 -25.86 -5.26 24.82
CA PRO A 25 -27.08 -4.76 25.45
C PRO A 25 -27.81 -3.72 24.58
N GLN A 26 -29.14 -3.77 24.57
CA GLN A 26 -29.97 -2.77 23.90
C GLN A 26 -29.67 -1.39 24.48
N GLY A 27 -29.08 -0.51 23.67
CA GLY A 27 -28.99 0.89 24.04
C GLY A 27 -30.31 1.61 23.78
N ARG A 28 -30.55 2.72 24.50
CA ARG A 28 -31.82 3.47 24.41
C ARG A 28 -31.96 4.29 23.12
N SER A 29 -30.83 4.71 22.51
CA SER A 29 -30.80 5.61 21.34
C SER A 29 -29.68 5.28 20.34
N GLY A 30 -29.00 4.15 20.53
CA GLY A 30 -27.80 3.75 19.79
C GLY A 30 -27.00 2.74 20.62
N TYR A 31 -25.90 2.22 20.09
CA TYR A 31 -25.09 1.22 20.79
C TYR A 31 -23.77 1.82 21.27
N PRO A 32 -23.39 1.62 22.55
CA PRO A 32 -22.14 2.15 23.06
C PRO A 32 -20.95 1.42 22.45
N TYR A 33 -19.87 2.16 22.21
CA TYR A 33 -18.61 1.64 21.72
C TYR A 33 -17.45 2.32 22.45
N SER A 34 -16.27 1.71 22.34
CA SER A 34 -15.01 2.29 22.80
C SER A 34 -13.92 1.81 21.86
N ILE A 35 -12.99 2.69 21.49
CA ILE A 35 -11.85 2.40 20.63
C ILE A 35 -10.60 3.03 21.22
N PHE A 36 -9.45 2.45 20.90
CA PHE A 36 -8.17 3.11 21.14
C PHE A 36 -7.75 3.85 19.89
N ALA A 37 -7.26 5.08 20.08
CA ALA A 37 -6.82 5.94 18.99
C ALA A 37 -5.49 6.60 19.37
N ARG A 38 -4.69 6.92 18.35
CA ARG A 38 -3.50 7.74 18.50
C ARG A 38 -3.87 9.20 18.82
N PRO A 39 -3.00 9.97 19.49
CA PRO A 39 -3.23 11.40 19.67
C PRO A 39 -3.18 12.14 18.33
N ALA A 40 -4.33 12.62 17.85
CA ALA A 40 -4.49 13.34 16.59
C ALA A 40 -5.93 13.90 16.46
N GLY A 41 -6.15 14.73 15.45
CA GLY A 41 -7.49 14.92 14.87
C GLY A 41 -7.80 13.75 13.95
N LEU A 42 -8.94 13.09 14.17
CA LEU A 42 -9.30 11.84 13.50
C LEU A 42 -10.77 11.84 13.09
N ALA A 43 -11.08 11.04 12.08
CA ALA A 43 -12.44 10.59 11.81
C ALA A 43 -12.66 9.22 12.46
N VAL A 44 -13.86 9.00 12.98
CA VAL A 44 -14.31 7.68 13.46
C VAL A 44 -15.45 7.23 12.58
N TYR A 45 -15.36 6.02 12.04
CA TYR A 45 -16.41 5.44 11.21
C TYR A 45 -17.00 4.18 11.84
N ALA A 46 -18.21 3.84 11.44
CA ALA A 46 -18.85 2.57 11.73
C ALA A 46 -19.54 2.03 10.48
N LEU A 47 -19.66 0.70 10.40
CA LEU A 47 -20.46 0.00 9.40
C LEU A 47 -21.58 -0.74 10.11
N ALA A 48 -22.79 -0.65 9.57
CA ALA A 48 -23.91 -1.48 10.00
C ALA A 48 -24.50 -2.23 8.81
N GLY A 49 -24.95 -3.46 9.10
CA GLY A 49 -25.38 -4.37 8.08
C GLY A 49 -25.81 -5.72 8.66
N LEU A 50 -25.92 -6.72 7.79
CA LEU A 50 -26.37 -8.05 8.17
C LEU A 50 -25.18 -9.00 8.26
N GLU A 51 -25.04 -9.65 9.41
CA GLU A 51 -24.08 -10.74 9.61
C GLU A 51 -24.80 -12.09 9.54
N GLN A 52 -24.34 -12.96 8.65
CA GLN A 52 -24.79 -14.35 8.62
C GLN A 52 -24.06 -15.12 9.73
N THR A 53 -24.78 -15.41 10.82
CA THR A 53 -24.21 -16.03 12.04
C THR A 53 -23.55 -17.39 11.83
N SER A 54 -23.95 -18.14 10.79
CA SER A 54 -23.38 -19.45 10.47
C SER A 54 -22.04 -19.36 9.75
N THR A 55 -21.76 -18.27 9.03
CA THR A 55 -20.56 -18.10 8.20
C THR A 55 -19.67 -16.95 8.66
N GLY A 56 -20.17 -16.06 9.53
CA GLY A 56 -19.52 -14.80 9.87
C GLY A 56 -19.52 -13.77 8.73
N ARG A 57 -20.18 -14.07 7.60
CA ARG A 57 -20.21 -13.17 6.44
C ARG A 57 -21.05 -11.95 6.78
N PHE A 58 -20.46 -10.77 6.69
CA PHE A 58 -21.14 -9.50 6.92
C PHE A 58 -21.36 -8.75 5.60
N ILE A 59 -22.55 -8.19 5.42
CA ILE A 59 -22.95 -7.40 4.26
C ILE A 59 -23.26 -5.99 4.77
N PRO A 60 -22.40 -4.99 4.48
CA PRO A 60 -22.61 -3.63 4.92
C PRO A 60 -23.72 -2.96 4.10
N TYR A 61 -24.62 -2.24 4.77
CA TYR A 61 -25.72 -1.49 4.13
C TYR A 61 -25.64 0.01 4.37
N VAL A 62 -25.13 0.40 5.53
CA VAL A 62 -25.03 1.81 5.93
C VAL A 62 -23.73 2.04 6.69
N MET A 63 -23.17 3.22 6.49
CA MET A 63 -21.99 3.73 7.16
C MET A 63 -22.37 4.98 7.96
N GLY A 64 -21.61 5.26 8.99
CA GLY A 64 -21.64 6.52 9.69
C GLY A 64 -20.22 7.02 9.90
N VAL A 65 -20.05 8.33 9.91
CA VAL A 65 -18.75 8.99 10.13
C VAL A 65 -18.91 10.17 11.07
N ALA A 66 -18.14 10.17 12.15
CA ALA A 66 -17.93 11.32 13.02
C ALA A 66 -16.58 11.96 12.67
N ARG A 67 -16.61 13.21 12.21
CA ARG A 67 -15.42 14.01 11.82
C ARG A 67 -14.92 14.84 12.99
N ASN A 68 -13.70 15.36 12.90
CA ASN A 68 -13.09 16.29 13.84
C ASN A 68 -12.99 15.78 15.29
N VAL A 69 -12.76 14.47 15.49
CA VAL A 69 -12.56 13.91 16.83
C VAL A 69 -11.12 14.14 17.25
N LEU A 70 -10.90 15.09 18.15
CA LEU A 70 -9.58 15.45 18.65
C LEU A 70 -9.28 14.75 19.97
N ALA A 71 -8.28 13.87 19.97
CA ALA A 71 -7.80 13.19 21.17
C ALA A 71 -6.35 13.58 21.48
N GLY A 72 -6.10 14.06 22.70
CA GLY A 72 -4.75 14.27 23.22
C GLY A 72 -4.14 13.01 23.84
N PRO A 73 -2.82 13.02 24.16
CA PRO A 73 -2.17 11.90 24.82
C PRO A 73 -2.83 11.53 26.16
N GLY A 74 -3.22 10.26 26.33
CA GLY A 74 -3.85 9.75 27.55
C GLY A 74 -5.28 10.26 27.80
N GLN A 75 -5.85 11.04 26.87
CA GLN A 75 -7.19 11.59 27.00
C GLN A 75 -8.25 10.58 26.54
N THR A 76 -9.35 10.49 27.27
CA THR A 76 -10.57 9.79 26.83
C THR A 76 -11.57 10.81 26.33
N ILE A 77 -12.02 10.66 25.09
CA ILE A 77 -13.13 11.44 24.51
C ILE A 77 -14.42 10.65 24.66
N THR A 78 -15.49 11.30 25.12
CA THR A 78 -16.81 10.70 25.29
C THR A 78 -17.86 11.51 24.53
N GLY A 79 -19.03 10.90 24.28
CA GLY A 79 -20.13 11.57 23.57
C GLY A 79 -19.89 11.76 22.07
N VAL A 80 -19.08 10.89 21.46
CA VAL A 80 -18.88 10.87 20.00
C VAL A 80 -19.97 10.01 19.38
N ASP A 81 -21.00 10.65 18.86
CA ASP A 81 -22.10 9.97 18.18
C ASP A 81 -21.75 9.73 16.71
N ILE A 82 -21.82 8.46 16.28
CA ILE A 82 -21.67 8.07 14.88
C ILE A 82 -23.08 7.85 14.30
N VAL A 83 -23.56 8.83 13.56
CA VAL A 83 -24.88 8.74 12.94
C VAL A 83 -24.80 7.84 11.70
N MET A 84 -25.55 6.74 11.70
CA MET A 84 -25.60 5.77 10.59
C MET A 84 -26.54 6.26 9.49
N ASN A 85 -26.09 7.20 8.66
CA ASN A 85 -26.91 7.87 7.65
C ASN A 85 -26.30 7.92 6.25
N ILE A 86 -25.21 7.19 5.99
CA ILE A 86 -24.55 7.13 4.69
C ILE A 86 -24.89 5.78 4.04
N PRO A 87 -25.82 5.72 3.08
CA PRO A 87 -26.11 4.49 2.36
C PRO A 87 -24.87 3.94 1.65
N LEU A 88 -24.76 2.62 1.61
CA LEU A 88 -23.70 1.91 0.89
C LEU A 88 -24.30 1.19 -0.32
N ASP A 89 -24.85 1.96 -1.24
CA ASP A 89 -25.56 1.49 -2.45
C ASP A 89 -24.87 1.91 -3.75
N HIS A 90 -23.74 2.63 -3.65
CA HIS A 90 -22.92 3.00 -4.79
C HIS A 90 -21.86 1.96 -5.12
N TYR A 91 -21.18 2.16 -6.24
CA TYR A 91 -20.06 1.34 -6.67
C TYR A 91 -18.93 2.18 -7.26
N LEU A 92 -17.74 1.58 -7.30
CA LEU A 92 -16.59 2.08 -8.05
C LEU A 92 -16.11 0.96 -8.96
N GLU A 93 -16.02 1.24 -10.25
CA GLU A 93 -15.42 0.33 -11.23
C GLU A 93 -14.03 0.82 -11.61
N VAL A 94 -13.09 -0.11 -11.69
CA VAL A 94 -11.70 0.18 -12.07
C VAL A 94 -11.31 -0.69 -13.25
N GLU A 95 -10.97 -0.07 -14.36
CA GLU A 95 -10.38 -0.71 -15.53
C GLU A 95 -8.87 -0.55 -15.51
N VAL A 96 -8.17 -1.68 -15.63
CA VAL A 96 -6.70 -1.72 -15.69
C VAL A 96 -6.28 -1.81 -17.15
N THR A 97 -5.43 -0.88 -17.58
CA THR A 97 -4.93 -0.77 -18.96
C THR A 97 -3.41 -0.55 -18.95
N GLY A 98 -2.77 -0.55 -20.11
CA GLY A 98 -1.35 -0.17 -20.22
C GLY A 98 -0.38 -1.04 -19.42
N LEU A 99 -0.71 -2.32 -19.21
CA LEU A 99 0.15 -3.22 -18.44
C LEU A 99 1.51 -3.44 -19.12
N PRO A 100 2.59 -3.60 -18.34
CA PRO A 100 3.89 -3.97 -18.86
C PRO A 100 3.86 -5.29 -19.64
N MET A 101 4.83 -5.45 -20.54
CA MET A 101 5.03 -6.65 -21.33
C MET A 101 5.32 -7.86 -20.44
N GLU A 102 4.72 -8.99 -20.82
CA GLU A 102 4.99 -10.26 -20.14
C GLU A 102 6.45 -10.72 -20.39
N THR A 103 7.19 -10.89 -19.30
CA THR A 103 8.48 -11.56 -19.19
C THR A 103 8.34 -12.97 -18.57
N PRO A 104 9.39 -13.82 -18.56
CA PRO A 104 9.32 -15.13 -17.91
C PRO A 104 9.05 -15.09 -16.39
N ARG A 105 9.33 -13.97 -15.72
CA ARG A 105 9.08 -13.77 -14.28
C ARG A 105 7.82 -12.94 -14.01
N THR A 106 6.93 -12.80 -14.99
CA THR A 106 5.77 -11.90 -14.90
C THR A 106 4.86 -12.19 -13.71
N PRO A 107 4.31 -11.14 -13.09
CA PRO A 107 3.19 -11.23 -12.16
C PRO A 107 1.99 -12.08 -12.64
N ASP A 108 1.27 -12.73 -11.73
CA ASP A 108 0.19 -13.67 -12.05
C ASP A 108 -1.18 -13.29 -11.45
N ARG A 109 -1.26 -12.16 -10.76
CA ARG A 109 -2.50 -11.70 -10.09
C ARG A 109 -2.55 -10.20 -9.91
N PHE A 110 -3.77 -9.68 -9.92
CA PHE A 110 -4.09 -8.32 -9.60
C PHE A 110 -4.63 -8.24 -8.17
N ARG A 111 -4.21 -7.21 -7.44
CA ARG A 111 -4.83 -6.77 -6.20
C ARG A 111 -5.13 -5.29 -6.37
N LEU A 112 -6.40 -4.94 -6.23
CA LEU A 112 -6.84 -3.55 -6.22
C LEU A 112 -7.44 -3.22 -4.86
N GLN A 113 -7.23 -2.00 -4.40
CA GLN A 113 -7.74 -1.48 -3.14
C GLN A 113 -8.33 -0.08 -3.35
N ALA A 114 -9.45 0.22 -2.69
CA ALA A 114 -10.06 1.56 -2.72
C ALA A 114 -10.34 2.04 -1.30
N ASN A 115 -9.62 3.06 -0.85
CA ASN A 115 -9.78 3.64 0.48
C ASN A 115 -10.32 5.07 0.38
N ILE A 116 -10.98 5.57 1.43
CA ILE A 116 -11.49 6.95 1.44
C ILE A 116 -10.50 7.81 2.22
N ASP A 117 -9.79 8.68 1.51
CA ASP A 117 -8.95 9.71 2.08
C ASP A 117 -9.78 10.89 2.58
N LEU A 118 -9.53 11.26 3.83
CA LEU A 118 -10.17 12.32 4.57
C LEU A 118 -9.19 13.44 4.96
N GLY A 119 -8.01 13.44 4.33
CA GLY A 119 -6.94 14.42 4.50
C GLY A 119 -6.29 14.31 5.87
N GLY A 120 -6.21 15.43 6.59
CA GLY A 120 -5.56 15.50 7.90
C GLY A 120 -6.18 14.58 8.97
N GLU A 121 -7.42 14.12 8.77
CA GLU A 121 -8.11 13.20 9.68
C GLU A 121 -7.76 11.72 9.43
N GLY A 122 -7.02 11.44 8.36
CA GLY A 122 -6.54 10.10 7.99
C GLY A 122 -7.28 9.48 6.81
N VAL A 123 -7.17 8.16 6.69
CA VAL A 123 -7.78 7.37 5.62
C VAL A 123 -8.70 6.34 6.25
N ILE A 124 -9.91 6.21 5.72
CA ILE A 124 -10.84 5.14 6.06
C ILE A 124 -10.51 3.92 5.21
N ASN A 125 -9.95 2.91 5.86
CA ASN A 125 -9.85 1.55 5.35
C ASN A 125 -10.98 0.74 6.00
N ARG A 126 -11.96 0.29 5.21
CA ARG A 126 -13.11 -0.44 5.76
C ARG A 126 -12.72 -1.87 6.06
N VAL A 127 -12.84 -2.23 7.34
CA VAL A 127 -12.45 -3.54 7.86
C VAL A 127 -13.63 -4.19 8.55
N VAL A 128 -13.81 -5.48 8.29
CA VAL A 128 -14.86 -6.32 8.86
C VAL A 128 -14.24 -7.65 9.24
N ASN A 129 -14.38 -8.08 10.49
CA ASN A 129 -13.79 -9.32 10.99
C ASN A 129 -12.27 -9.46 10.71
N ALA A 130 -11.54 -8.34 10.83
CA ALA A 130 -10.11 -8.22 10.51
C ALA A 130 -9.74 -8.39 9.03
N GLU A 131 -10.72 -8.37 8.12
CA GLU A 131 -10.50 -8.38 6.68
C GLU A 131 -10.87 -7.03 6.04
N GLU A 132 -10.03 -6.53 5.15
CA GLU A 132 -10.33 -5.34 4.33
C GLU A 132 -11.42 -5.69 3.30
N VAL A 133 -12.53 -4.94 3.29
CA VAL A 133 -13.66 -5.22 2.39
C VAL A 133 -13.54 -4.51 1.04
N ASP A 134 -12.69 -3.49 0.94
CA ASP A 134 -12.41 -2.76 -0.28
C ASP A 134 -11.16 -3.26 -0.99
N VAL A 135 -10.97 -4.58 -1.01
CA VAL A 135 -9.88 -5.21 -1.73
C VAL A 135 -10.43 -6.28 -2.66
N VAL A 136 -10.10 -6.16 -3.95
CA VAL A 136 -10.48 -7.14 -4.98
C VAL A 136 -9.23 -7.79 -5.53
N ARG A 137 -9.20 -9.13 -5.54
CA ARG A 137 -8.11 -9.93 -6.12
C ARG A 137 -8.60 -10.79 -7.26
N ARG A 138 -7.89 -10.79 -8.39
CA ARG A 138 -8.18 -11.61 -9.59
C ARG A 138 -6.90 -12.03 -10.29
N ARG A 139 -7.00 -12.99 -11.20
CA ARG A 139 -5.89 -13.42 -12.09
C ARG A 139 -5.94 -12.77 -13.47
N ASP A 140 -7.06 -12.12 -13.80
CA ASP A 140 -7.30 -11.52 -15.10
C ASP A 140 -7.83 -10.09 -14.95
N ALA A 141 -7.40 -9.21 -15.86
CA ALA A 141 -7.85 -7.82 -15.95
C ALA A 141 -8.82 -7.59 -17.14
N GLY A 142 -9.34 -8.65 -17.77
CA GLY A 142 -10.19 -8.56 -18.97
C GLY A 142 -11.58 -7.96 -18.74
N ARG A 143 -11.91 -7.62 -17.50
CA ARG A 143 -13.14 -6.91 -17.09
C ARG A 143 -12.80 -5.97 -15.94
N ALA A 144 -13.54 -4.88 -15.82
CA ALA A 144 -13.42 -3.96 -14.69
C ALA A 144 -13.51 -4.68 -13.33
N PHE A 145 -12.70 -4.22 -12.38
CA PHE A 145 -12.77 -4.59 -10.98
C PHE A 145 -13.83 -3.73 -10.32
N ARG A 146 -14.78 -4.37 -9.63
CA ARG A 146 -15.91 -3.66 -9.04
C ARG A 146 -15.83 -3.69 -7.52
N PHE A 147 -15.69 -2.51 -6.93
CA PHE A 147 -15.93 -2.30 -5.51
C PHE A 147 -17.41 -2.00 -5.32
N VAL A 148 -18.08 -2.82 -4.51
CA VAL A 148 -19.50 -2.67 -4.21
C VAL A 148 -19.70 -2.06 -2.84
N ALA A 149 -20.95 -1.67 -2.56
CA ALA A 149 -21.34 -1.07 -1.30
C ALA A 149 -20.45 0.14 -0.94
N GLN A 150 -20.17 1.00 -1.91
CA GLN A 150 -19.44 2.24 -1.69
C GLN A 150 -20.40 3.33 -1.18
N PRO A 151 -19.91 4.26 -0.35
CA PRO A 151 -20.70 5.44 0.02
C PRO A 151 -20.72 6.47 -1.12
N SER A 152 -21.72 7.35 -1.10
CA SER A 152 -21.60 8.64 -1.78
C SER A 152 -20.58 9.53 -1.06
N LEU A 153 -19.92 10.42 -1.80
CA LEU A 153 -19.05 11.45 -1.22
C LEU A 153 -19.87 12.71 -0.88
N GLU A 154 -20.82 12.54 0.04
CA GLU A 154 -21.72 13.60 0.49
C GLU A 154 -21.73 13.72 2.02
N GLY A 155 -22.30 14.81 2.54
CA GLY A 155 -22.44 15.04 3.98
C GLY A 155 -21.08 14.99 4.70
N ALA A 156 -20.91 14.03 5.60
CA ALA A 156 -19.67 13.85 6.36
C ALA A 156 -18.46 13.44 5.51
N LEU A 157 -18.68 13.00 4.26
CA LEU A 157 -17.67 12.60 3.28
C LEU A 157 -17.54 13.59 2.12
N ALA A 158 -18.17 14.76 2.17
CA ALA A 158 -18.23 15.70 1.03
C ALA A 158 -16.86 16.20 0.55
N ASP A 159 -15.90 16.35 1.46
CA ASP A 159 -14.52 16.70 1.18
C ASP A 159 -13.61 15.47 1.03
N GLY A 160 -14.13 14.27 1.26
CA GLY A 160 -13.43 13.02 1.10
C GLY A 160 -13.17 12.69 -0.36
N ARG A 161 -12.13 11.90 -0.61
CA ARG A 161 -11.72 11.42 -1.94
C ARG A 161 -11.36 9.96 -1.85
N PHE A 162 -11.51 9.21 -2.93
CA PHE A 162 -10.93 7.86 -2.98
C PHE A 162 -9.44 7.93 -3.31
N ARG A 163 -8.66 7.11 -2.62
CA ARG A 163 -7.33 6.67 -3.02
C ARG A 163 -7.47 5.24 -3.54
N VAL A 164 -7.24 5.04 -4.82
CA VAL A 164 -7.35 3.75 -5.48
C VAL A 164 -5.95 3.26 -5.83
N GLU A 165 -5.63 2.04 -5.42
CA GLU A 165 -4.36 1.39 -5.72
C GLU A 165 -4.64 0.15 -6.56
N ALA A 166 -3.91 0.00 -7.67
CA ALA A 166 -3.95 -1.17 -8.51
C ALA A 166 -2.55 -1.73 -8.68
N GLY A 167 -2.37 -2.99 -8.30
CA GLY A 167 -1.11 -3.67 -8.45
C GLY A 167 -1.23 -5.02 -9.16
N TRP A 168 -0.17 -5.37 -9.87
CA TRP A 168 0.03 -6.65 -10.53
C TRP A 168 1.24 -7.34 -9.89
N PHE A 169 0.99 -8.44 -9.18
CA PHE A 169 1.92 -9.10 -8.27
C PHE A 169 2.24 -10.55 -8.64
N THR A 170 3.34 -11.09 -8.11
CA THR A 170 3.70 -12.50 -8.22
C THR A 170 3.34 -13.28 -6.94
N GLY A 171 2.61 -14.39 -7.10
CA GLY A 171 2.37 -15.35 -6.01
C GLY A 171 1.38 -14.90 -4.94
N ASP A 172 0.93 -15.81 -4.08
CA ASP A 172 -0.21 -15.59 -3.17
C ASP A 172 0.00 -14.51 -2.09
N PHE A 173 1.23 -14.03 -1.93
CA PHE A 173 1.64 -13.08 -0.90
C PHE A 173 1.99 -11.70 -1.45
N ASP A 174 1.52 -11.38 -2.66
CA ASP A 174 1.75 -10.08 -3.31
C ASP A 174 3.27 -9.76 -3.45
N SER A 175 4.05 -10.77 -3.84
CA SER A 175 5.53 -10.73 -3.88
C SER A 175 6.07 -10.15 -5.18
N GLN A 176 7.38 -9.85 -5.19
CA GLN A 176 8.12 -9.42 -6.38
C GLN A 176 8.32 -10.56 -7.40
N PRO A 177 8.46 -10.22 -8.70
CA PRO A 177 8.29 -8.88 -9.24
C PRO A 177 6.86 -8.36 -9.16
N TYR A 178 6.70 -7.04 -9.13
CA TYR A 178 5.38 -6.41 -9.21
C TYR A 178 5.46 -5.02 -9.83
N THR A 179 4.30 -4.48 -10.21
CA THR A 179 4.09 -3.07 -10.56
C THR A 179 2.79 -2.58 -9.94
N ILE A 180 2.77 -1.34 -9.47
CA ILE A 180 1.65 -0.69 -8.76
C ILE A 180 1.45 0.71 -9.33
N VAL A 181 0.18 1.11 -9.44
CA VAL A 181 -0.26 2.49 -9.71
C VAL A 181 -1.24 2.90 -8.63
N VAL A 182 -1.14 4.15 -8.21
CA VAL A 182 -2.01 4.80 -7.23
C VAL A 182 -2.63 6.02 -7.88
N GLU A 183 -3.95 6.12 -7.80
CA GLU A 183 -4.69 7.32 -8.16
C GLU A 183 -5.34 7.90 -6.91
N GLU A 184 -4.97 9.15 -6.60
CA GLU A 184 -5.51 9.91 -5.48
C GLU A 184 -6.55 10.92 -5.96
N GLY A 185 -7.36 11.45 -5.03
CA GLY A 185 -8.33 12.48 -5.37
C GLY A 185 -9.53 11.99 -6.19
N VAL A 186 -9.76 10.66 -6.26
CA VAL A 186 -10.81 10.07 -7.10
C VAL A 186 -12.20 10.38 -6.54
N THR A 187 -13.07 10.95 -7.38
CA THR A 187 -14.49 11.22 -7.07
C THR A 187 -15.47 10.49 -7.98
N ALA A 188 -14.98 9.59 -8.83
CA ALA A 188 -15.73 8.92 -9.89
C ALA A 188 -16.62 7.78 -9.38
N ILE A 189 -17.47 8.06 -8.40
CA ILE A 189 -18.46 7.11 -7.90
C ILE A 189 -19.54 6.87 -8.96
N ASP A 190 -20.05 5.64 -9.02
CA ASP A 190 -20.97 5.10 -10.04
C ASP A 190 -20.43 5.13 -11.48
N ASN A 191 -19.14 5.41 -11.62
CA ASN A 191 -18.44 5.52 -12.88
C ASN A 191 -17.24 4.56 -12.91
N THR A 192 -16.61 4.49 -14.07
CA THR A 192 -15.40 3.71 -14.31
C THR A 192 -14.18 4.61 -14.22
N LEU A 193 -13.23 4.25 -13.35
CA LEU A 193 -11.88 4.80 -13.29
C LEU A 193 -10.96 3.94 -14.16
N THR A 194 -10.22 4.54 -15.09
CA THR A 194 -9.18 3.84 -15.84
C THR A 194 -7.82 4.09 -15.19
N MET A 195 -7.09 3.02 -14.86
CA MET A 195 -5.73 3.06 -14.34
C MET A 195 -4.79 2.45 -15.38
N GLY A 196 -3.80 3.23 -15.86
CA GLY A 196 -2.99 2.85 -17.02
C GLY A 196 -1.49 3.11 -16.94
N ASN A 197 -1.02 3.92 -15.99
CA ASN A 197 0.37 4.40 -15.94
C ASN A 197 1.32 3.41 -15.23
N PHE A 198 1.19 2.12 -15.52
CA PHE A 198 2.05 1.11 -14.91
C PHE A 198 3.48 1.26 -15.44
N LEU A 199 4.44 1.28 -14.52
CA LEU A 199 5.85 1.25 -14.87
C LEU A 199 6.28 -0.16 -15.26
N GLY A 200 7.20 -0.24 -16.23
CA GLY A 200 7.82 -1.49 -16.64
C GLY A 200 8.60 -2.15 -15.51
N ILE A 201 8.47 -3.46 -15.39
CA ILE A 201 9.12 -4.23 -14.32
C ILE A 201 10.60 -4.41 -14.68
N PRO A 202 11.54 -3.96 -13.83
CA PRO A 202 12.97 -4.13 -14.09
C PRO A 202 13.34 -5.60 -14.35
N GLN A 203 14.18 -5.83 -15.35
CA GLN A 203 14.73 -7.13 -15.73
C GLN A 203 16.25 -7.03 -15.75
N ALA A 204 16.94 -7.86 -14.97
CA ALA A 204 18.39 -7.91 -14.95
C ALA A 204 18.97 -8.29 -16.32
N THR A 205 19.88 -7.47 -16.83
CA THR A 205 20.67 -7.76 -18.03
C THR A 205 22.13 -8.07 -17.71
N SER A 206 22.66 -7.53 -16.61
CA SER A 206 23.97 -7.92 -16.08
C SER A 206 24.12 -7.50 -14.60
N PRO A 207 24.52 -8.38 -13.68
CA PRO A 207 24.57 -9.84 -13.84
C PRO A 207 23.15 -10.40 -13.98
N GLY A 208 23.01 -11.43 -14.80
CA GLY A 208 21.80 -12.24 -14.84
C GLY A 208 21.61 -13.07 -13.57
N LEU A 209 20.48 -13.77 -13.48
CA LEU A 209 20.15 -14.58 -12.31
C LEU A 209 21.20 -15.67 -12.04
N GLY A 210 21.85 -15.59 -10.86
CA GLY A 210 22.87 -16.52 -10.41
C GLY A 210 24.25 -16.31 -11.03
N GLU A 211 24.41 -15.33 -11.92
CA GLU A 211 25.69 -15.03 -12.55
C GLU A 211 26.65 -14.34 -11.58
N ARG A 212 27.94 -14.35 -11.91
CA ARG A 212 28.95 -13.59 -11.17
C ARG A 212 28.81 -12.11 -11.46
N LEU A 213 29.18 -11.27 -10.48
CA LEU A 213 29.35 -9.84 -10.70
C LEU A 213 30.25 -9.61 -11.92
N PRO A 214 29.86 -8.69 -12.82
CA PRO A 214 30.65 -8.41 -14.00
C PRO A 214 31.98 -7.77 -13.61
N ALA A 215 33.00 -7.95 -14.45
CA ALA A 215 34.36 -7.47 -14.17
C ALA A 215 34.44 -5.94 -14.02
N ASP A 216 33.53 -5.21 -14.67
CA ASP A 216 33.38 -3.76 -14.56
C ASP A 216 32.53 -3.32 -13.35
N ARG A 217 32.09 -4.27 -12.53
CA ARG A 217 31.25 -4.08 -11.33
C ARG A 217 30.02 -3.19 -11.58
N THR A 218 29.43 -3.26 -12.78
CA THR A 218 28.27 -2.42 -13.13
C THR A 218 27.01 -3.27 -13.26
N LEU A 219 26.02 -2.99 -12.42
CA LEU A 219 24.69 -3.58 -12.53
C LEU A 219 23.93 -2.94 -13.68
N ARG A 220 23.18 -3.72 -14.45
CA ARG A 220 22.42 -3.29 -15.62
C ARG A 220 21.08 -4.00 -15.66
N TRP A 221 20.05 -3.24 -16.02
CA TRP A 221 18.70 -3.76 -16.20
C TRP A 221 18.05 -3.14 -17.44
N SER A 222 16.97 -3.74 -17.87
CA SER A 222 16.04 -3.19 -18.85
C SER A 222 14.64 -3.15 -18.24
N ALA A 223 13.79 -2.25 -18.72
CA ALA A 223 12.37 -2.25 -18.46
C ALA A 223 11.67 -1.75 -19.72
N ASP A 224 10.45 -2.18 -19.94
CA ASP A 224 9.58 -1.64 -20.98
C ASP A 224 8.83 -0.39 -20.49
N GLY A 225 8.02 0.20 -21.37
CA GLY A 225 7.22 1.37 -21.01
C GLY A 225 8.04 2.68 -20.91
N PRO A 226 7.45 3.73 -20.30
CA PRO A 226 8.11 5.01 -20.12
C PRO A 226 9.26 4.92 -19.10
N ASP A 227 10.17 5.89 -19.17
CA ASP A 227 11.14 6.07 -18.10
C ASP A 227 10.42 6.42 -16.80
N PRO A 228 10.80 5.80 -15.65
CA PRO A 228 10.39 6.31 -14.34
C PRO A 228 11.05 7.66 -14.09
N ASP A 229 10.74 8.31 -12.96
CA ASP A 229 11.42 9.53 -12.52
C ASP A 229 12.72 9.22 -11.75
N LEU A 230 12.70 8.11 -11.00
CA LEU A 230 13.76 7.70 -10.11
C LEU A 230 13.96 6.18 -10.17
N HIS A 231 15.23 5.77 -10.19
CA HIS A 231 15.61 4.41 -9.83
C HIS A 231 16.24 4.36 -8.44
N ILE A 232 15.79 3.42 -7.62
CA ILE A 232 16.46 3.07 -6.36
C ILE A 232 17.05 1.68 -6.54
N VAL A 233 18.38 1.59 -6.54
CA VAL A 233 19.12 0.33 -6.63
C VAL A 233 19.65 -0.03 -5.25
N LEU A 234 19.33 -1.22 -4.77
CA LEU A 234 19.76 -1.72 -3.48
C LEU A 234 20.54 -3.00 -3.68
N MET A 235 21.61 -3.19 -2.90
CA MET A 235 22.36 -4.43 -2.85
C MET A 235 22.49 -4.90 -1.41
N VAL A 236 22.28 -6.19 -1.19
CA VAL A 236 22.42 -6.89 0.08
C VAL A 236 23.46 -7.99 -0.09
N GLY A 237 24.45 -8.02 0.80
CA GLY A 237 25.51 -9.01 0.80
C GLY A 237 25.05 -10.39 1.26
N ALA A 238 25.94 -11.39 1.13
CA ALA A 238 25.70 -12.76 1.58
C ALA A 238 25.47 -12.90 3.10
N ASP A 239 25.88 -11.89 3.87
CA ASP A 239 25.69 -11.76 5.30
C ASP A 239 24.32 -11.17 5.69
N GLY A 240 23.50 -10.78 4.70
CA GLY A 240 22.20 -10.15 4.90
C GLY A 240 22.26 -8.65 5.17
N ASN A 241 23.45 -8.04 5.18
CA ASN A 241 23.59 -6.60 5.43
C ASN A 241 23.49 -5.79 4.12
N PRO A 242 22.93 -4.57 4.16
CA PRO A 242 22.98 -3.65 3.02
C PRO A 242 24.43 -3.38 2.62
N ALA A 243 24.80 -3.78 1.41
CA ALA A 243 26.15 -3.62 0.89
C ALA A 243 26.32 -2.31 0.11
N TRP A 244 25.28 -1.91 -0.64
CA TRP A 244 25.29 -0.66 -1.39
C TRP A 244 23.86 -0.16 -1.68
N ARG A 245 23.70 1.15 -1.85
CA ARG A 245 22.46 1.77 -2.31
C ARG A 245 22.77 2.95 -3.21
N MET A 246 22.06 3.06 -4.31
CA MET A 246 22.22 4.15 -5.28
C MET A 246 20.87 4.70 -5.72
N PHE A 247 20.84 6.01 -5.98
CA PHE A 247 19.70 6.73 -6.56
C PHE A 247 20.13 7.24 -7.91
N LEU A 248 19.33 6.98 -8.94
CA LEU A 248 19.68 7.26 -10.32
C LEU A 248 18.53 7.96 -11.03
N PRO A 249 18.81 8.89 -11.96
CA PRO A 249 17.78 9.45 -12.80
C PRO A 249 16.98 8.38 -13.53
N GLY A 250 15.73 8.71 -13.79
CA GLY A 250 14.76 7.90 -14.50
C GLY A 250 15.22 7.25 -15.80
N ASN A 251 16.06 7.93 -16.57
CA ASN A 251 16.57 7.46 -17.87
C ASN A 251 17.85 6.59 -17.77
N VAL A 252 18.42 6.45 -16.58
CA VAL A 252 19.63 5.64 -16.36
C VAL A 252 19.24 4.19 -16.07
N ARG A 253 19.96 3.24 -16.66
CA ARG A 253 19.71 1.78 -16.55
C ARG A 253 20.93 0.98 -16.11
N GLU A 254 21.92 1.67 -15.56
CA GLU A 254 23.11 1.05 -15.03
C GLU A 254 23.56 1.71 -13.73
N ALA A 255 24.13 0.91 -12.82
CA ALA A 255 24.58 1.34 -11.51
C ALA A 255 25.98 0.76 -11.23
N PRO A 256 27.04 1.58 -11.30
CA PRO A 256 28.38 1.13 -10.96
C PRO A 256 28.49 0.87 -9.45
N ILE A 257 29.12 -0.24 -9.07
CA ILE A 257 29.39 -0.58 -7.68
C ILE A 257 30.84 -0.23 -7.38
N PRO A 258 31.13 0.58 -6.34
CA PRO A 258 32.51 0.91 -5.99
C PRO A 258 33.28 -0.36 -5.58
N ASP A 259 34.57 -0.38 -5.88
CA ASP A 259 35.51 -1.36 -5.33
C ASP A 259 36.11 -0.80 -4.04
N LEU A 260 35.76 -1.42 -2.91
CA LEU A 260 36.25 -1.01 -1.59
C LEU A 260 37.47 -1.81 -1.14
N SER A 261 37.94 -2.79 -1.93
CA SER A 261 39.01 -3.70 -1.54
C SER A 261 40.36 -3.02 -1.28
N GLY A 262 40.55 -1.83 -1.86
CA GLY A 262 41.74 -1.00 -1.67
C GLY A 262 41.71 -0.09 -0.43
N ILE A 263 40.60 -0.03 0.32
CA ILE A 263 40.46 0.87 1.47
C ILE A 263 40.78 0.10 2.77
N PRO A 264 41.79 0.51 3.55
CA PRO A 264 42.10 -0.15 4.82
C PRO A 264 40.89 -0.18 5.76
N GLU A 265 40.73 -1.30 6.49
CA GLU A 265 39.68 -1.51 7.50
C GLU A 265 38.24 -1.57 6.95
N ILE A 266 38.03 -1.41 5.63
CA ILE A 266 36.74 -1.59 4.99
C ILE A 266 36.72 -2.94 4.27
N THR A 267 35.77 -3.79 4.66
CA THR A 267 35.47 -5.01 3.92
C THR A 267 34.60 -4.63 2.72
N ASP A 268 35.06 -4.93 1.51
CA ASP A 268 34.20 -4.89 0.30
C ASP A 268 33.03 -5.88 0.46
N ILE A 269 32.09 -5.88 -0.50
CA ILE A 269 30.88 -6.72 -0.48
C ILE A 269 31.23 -8.15 -0.04
N PRO A 270 30.55 -8.80 0.91
CA PRO A 270 30.89 -10.16 1.32
C PRO A 270 30.88 -11.16 0.15
N SER A 271 31.83 -12.11 0.13
CA SER A 271 31.85 -13.20 -0.89
C SER A 271 30.64 -14.12 -0.72
N GLY A 272 30.14 -14.67 -1.83
CA GLY A 272 28.97 -15.55 -1.85
C GLY A 272 27.81 -14.98 -2.65
N PHE A 273 26.59 -15.44 -2.36
CA PHE A 273 25.39 -14.95 -3.01
C PHE A 273 25.03 -13.56 -2.50
N LEU A 274 24.84 -12.63 -3.42
CA LEU A 274 24.30 -11.31 -3.13
C LEU A 274 22.94 -11.18 -3.78
N THR A 275 22.10 -10.32 -3.21
CA THR A 275 20.83 -9.92 -3.80
C THR A 275 20.91 -8.46 -4.19
N TRP A 276 20.46 -8.11 -5.38
CA TRP A 276 20.27 -6.72 -5.76
C TRP A 276 18.85 -6.51 -6.28
N GLY A 277 18.29 -5.35 -6.00
CA GLY A 277 16.94 -4.98 -6.39
C GLY A 277 16.93 -3.63 -7.06
N VAL A 278 15.98 -3.47 -7.98
CA VAL A 278 15.72 -2.22 -8.69
C VAL A 278 14.28 -1.83 -8.44
N PHE A 279 14.10 -0.61 -7.96
CA PHE A 279 12.81 0.06 -7.86
C PHE A 279 12.79 1.11 -8.96
N ALA A 280 11.83 1.01 -9.87
CA ALA A 280 11.46 2.08 -10.78
C ALA A 280 10.29 2.84 -10.14
N VAL A 281 10.38 4.16 -10.03
CA VAL A 281 9.44 4.99 -9.27
C VAL A 281 9.03 6.22 -10.08
N SER A 282 7.73 6.48 -10.12
CA SER A 282 7.12 7.71 -10.63
C SER A 282 6.65 8.56 -9.45
N ILE A 283 6.92 9.87 -9.54
CA ILE A 283 6.66 10.84 -8.48
C ILE A 283 6.13 12.13 -9.15
N PRO A 284 4.89 12.55 -8.86
CA PRO A 284 4.31 13.74 -9.49
C PRO A 284 5.17 14.99 -9.32
N GLY A 285 5.58 15.59 -10.44
CA GLY A 285 6.35 16.84 -10.46
C GLY A 285 7.78 16.72 -9.93
N PHE A 286 8.37 15.52 -9.92
CA PHE A 286 9.71 15.29 -9.43
C PHE A 286 10.79 15.87 -10.33
N ASP A 287 11.80 16.47 -9.69
CA ASP A 287 13.06 16.86 -10.29
C ASP A 287 14.19 16.15 -9.55
N PHE A 288 14.99 15.36 -10.29
CA PHE A 288 16.09 14.61 -9.73
C PHE A 288 17.18 15.52 -9.15
N ASP A 289 17.38 16.70 -9.72
CA ASP A 289 18.39 17.65 -9.24
C ASP A 289 17.97 18.36 -7.93
N GLU A 290 16.68 18.28 -7.57
CA GLU A 290 16.14 18.76 -6.29
C GLU A 290 15.81 17.61 -5.31
N PHE A 291 16.43 16.44 -5.50
CA PHE A 291 16.16 15.24 -4.72
C PHE A 291 16.23 15.46 -3.20
N ARG A 292 15.22 14.93 -2.51
CA ARG A 292 15.10 14.89 -1.05
C ARG A 292 14.77 13.48 -0.60
N TYR A 293 15.27 13.10 0.58
CA TYR A 293 15.01 11.77 1.16
C TYR A 293 13.52 11.48 1.43
N GLU A 294 12.66 12.51 1.50
CA GLU A 294 11.21 12.31 1.63
C GLU A 294 10.61 11.57 0.42
N TYR A 295 11.15 11.77 -0.78
CA TYR A 295 10.76 11.07 -2.00
C TYR A 295 11.09 9.58 -1.99
N LEU A 296 11.76 9.06 -0.96
CA LEU A 296 11.97 7.63 -0.77
C LEU A 296 10.80 6.94 -0.06
N SER A 297 9.81 7.71 0.41
CA SER A 297 8.56 7.18 0.93
C SER A 297 7.59 6.94 -0.22
N ASP A 298 7.03 5.74 -0.28
CA ASP A 298 5.92 5.32 -1.15
C ASP A 298 4.69 6.25 -1.10
N ARG A 299 4.50 6.99 -0.01
CA ARG A 299 3.49 8.03 0.14
C ARG A 299 3.52 9.13 -0.92
N TYR A 300 4.65 9.34 -1.58
CA TYR A 300 4.80 10.35 -2.64
C TYR A 300 4.77 9.73 -4.04
N TRP A 301 4.64 8.42 -4.15
CA TRP A 301 4.73 7.70 -5.43
C TRP A 301 3.33 7.49 -6.00
N ASP A 302 3.15 7.82 -7.27
CA ASP A 302 1.91 7.51 -8.02
C ASP A 302 2.04 6.22 -8.83
N ALA A 303 3.25 5.74 -9.11
CA ALA A 303 3.50 4.40 -9.63
C ALA A 303 4.89 3.89 -9.23
N TRP A 304 5.02 2.57 -9.06
CA TRP A 304 6.32 1.93 -8.88
C TRP A 304 6.33 0.47 -9.34
N ALA A 305 7.50 0.01 -9.79
CA ALA A 305 7.73 -1.38 -10.17
C ALA A 305 9.04 -1.90 -9.56
N VAL A 306 9.05 -3.16 -9.14
CA VAL A 306 10.15 -3.74 -8.38
C VAL A 306 10.45 -5.16 -8.84
N ASP A 307 11.74 -5.50 -8.97
CA ASP A 307 12.23 -6.88 -8.98
C ASP A 307 13.55 -7.00 -8.21
N PHE A 308 13.82 -8.21 -7.73
CA PHE A 308 15.06 -8.61 -7.10
C PHE A 308 15.72 -9.75 -7.87
N PHE A 309 17.04 -9.74 -7.86
CA PHE A 309 17.89 -10.68 -8.57
C PHE A 309 18.99 -11.16 -7.65
N SER A 310 19.34 -12.43 -7.79
CA SER A 310 20.51 -13.01 -7.12
C SER A 310 21.70 -13.04 -8.05
N ALA A 311 22.89 -12.77 -7.52
CA ALA A 311 24.17 -12.89 -8.22
C ALA A 311 25.23 -13.45 -7.25
N GLN A 312 26.43 -13.70 -7.75
CA GLN A 312 27.58 -14.16 -6.96
C GLN A 312 28.70 -13.14 -6.98
N ARG A 313 29.35 -12.89 -5.84
CA ARG A 313 30.63 -12.18 -5.79
C ARG A 313 31.80 -13.15 -5.93
#